data_AF-W7EQG0-F1
#
_entry.id   AF-W7EQG0-F1
#
_cell.length_a   1.000
_cell.length_b   1.000
_cell.length_c   1.000
_cell.angle_alpha   90.00
_cell.angle_beta   90.00
_cell.angle_gamma   90.00
#
_symmetry.space_group_name_H-M   'P 1'
#
loop_
_entity.id
_entity.type
_entity.pdbx_description
1 polymer ?
#
loop_
_entity_poly.entity_id
_entity_poly.type
_entity_poly.pdbx_seq_one_letter_code
_entity_poly.pdbx_strand_id
1 'polypeptide(L)'
;MPSSIHNQNEPLLPAKLANEPKPINSISNIAIKAIAALRVGLGITCLVSPHFGCSLFEMDVPAAYDALPRMFGGRDLVLGVLLLTAGDNHLPDGGRHEIKRALWAGIAADVVDMSSGLIGLATGTSSSASAAFLVFGASAAIIIGAVGLRGL
;
A
#
# COMPACT_ATOMS: atom_id res chain seq x y z
N MET A 1 -28.72 -20.81 -60.62
CA MET A 1 -28.24 -19.75 -59.70
C MET A 1 -27.75 -20.43 -58.43
N PRO A 2 -26.45 -20.41 -58.10
CA PRO A 2 -25.97 -20.94 -56.83
C PRO A 2 -26.01 -19.85 -55.75
N SER A 3 -26.73 -20.12 -54.67
CA SER A 3 -26.81 -19.29 -53.47
C SER A 3 -25.52 -19.45 -52.64
N SER A 4 -24.75 -18.38 -52.49
CA SER A 4 -23.58 -18.35 -51.61
C SER A 4 -24.02 -18.29 -50.15
N ILE A 5 -23.82 -19.39 -49.41
CA ILE A 5 -23.95 -19.44 -47.95
C ILE A 5 -22.77 -18.66 -47.38
N HIS A 6 -23.03 -17.44 -46.90
CA HIS A 6 -22.05 -16.61 -46.22
C HIS A 6 -21.93 -17.12 -44.76
N ASN A 7 -20.80 -17.74 -44.43
CA ASN A 7 -20.47 -18.20 -43.09
C ASN A 7 -20.28 -16.98 -42.15
N GLN A 8 -21.32 -16.60 -41.40
CA GLN A 8 -21.32 -15.44 -40.51
C GLN A 8 -20.73 -15.72 -39.11
N ASN A 9 -19.65 -16.49 -39.03
CA ASN A 9 -19.03 -16.83 -37.73
C ASN A 9 -17.85 -15.92 -37.34
N GLU A 10 -17.64 -14.80 -38.04
CA GLU A 10 -16.58 -13.85 -37.65
C GLU A 10 -17.12 -12.81 -36.65
N PRO A 11 -16.48 -12.65 -35.47
CA PRO A 11 -16.89 -11.65 -34.49
C PRO A 11 -16.83 -10.23 -35.09
N LEU A 12 -17.94 -9.49 -34.99
CA LEU A 12 -18.10 -8.12 -35.52
C LEU A 12 -17.27 -7.04 -34.80
N LEU A 13 -16.49 -7.43 -33.80
CA LEU A 13 -15.57 -6.54 -33.12
C LEU A 13 -14.17 -7.07 -33.39
N PRO A 14 -13.21 -6.24 -33.87
CA PRO A 14 -11.83 -6.65 -33.88
C PRO A 14 -11.51 -7.09 -32.45
N ALA A 15 -10.95 -8.28 -32.28
CA ALA A 15 -10.42 -8.75 -31.01
C ALA A 15 -9.56 -7.62 -30.48
N LYS A 16 -10.13 -6.84 -29.56
CA LYS A 16 -9.53 -5.64 -29.01
C LYS A 16 -8.13 -6.07 -28.64
N LEU A 17 -7.13 -5.56 -29.36
CA LEU A 17 -5.72 -5.91 -29.24
C LEU A 17 -5.50 -6.49 -27.86
N ALA A 18 -5.40 -7.82 -27.80
CA ALA A 18 -5.03 -8.54 -26.59
C ALA A 18 -3.58 -8.14 -26.34
N ASN A 19 -3.39 -6.89 -25.92
CA ASN A 19 -2.16 -6.40 -25.37
C ASN A 19 -2.06 -7.21 -24.09
N GLU A 20 -1.28 -8.29 -24.15
CA GLU A 20 -0.91 -9.03 -22.97
C GLU A 20 -0.50 -8.01 -21.91
N PRO A 21 -1.05 -8.11 -20.68
CA PRO A 21 -0.77 -7.13 -19.64
C PRO A 21 0.74 -7.01 -19.46
N LYS A 22 1.29 -5.85 -19.86
CA LYS A 22 2.74 -5.57 -19.82
C LYS A 22 3.26 -5.92 -18.43
N PRO A 23 4.28 -6.76 -18.27
CA PRO A 23 4.73 -7.22 -16.95
C PRO A 23 5.05 -6.04 -16.03
N ILE A 24 4.74 -6.17 -14.75
CA ILE A 24 5.06 -5.15 -13.74
C ILE A 24 6.58 -4.95 -13.76
N ASN A 25 7.02 -3.69 -13.81
CA ASN A 25 8.45 -3.37 -13.71
C ASN A 25 9.04 -3.99 -12.44
N SER A 26 10.18 -4.68 -12.54
CA SER A 26 10.88 -5.31 -11.41
C SER A 26 11.08 -4.35 -10.23
N ILE A 27 11.41 -3.08 -10.50
CA ILE A 27 11.58 -2.06 -9.44
C ILE A 27 10.26 -1.84 -8.68
N SER A 28 9.15 -1.70 -9.40
CA SER A 28 7.84 -1.49 -8.79
C SER A 28 7.34 -2.74 -8.07
N ASN A 29 7.61 -3.94 -8.59
CA ASN A 29 7.30 -5.19 -7.91
C ASN A 29 8.09 -5.33 -6.60
N ILE A 30 9.38 -4.99 -6.60
CA ILE A 30 10.21 -4.95 -5.38
C ILE A 30 9.64 -3.90 -4.41
N ALA A 31 9.32 -2.70 -4.88
CA ALA A 31 8.75 -1.64 -4.05
C ALA A 31 7.43 -2.06 -3.39
N ILE A 32 6.52 -2.70 -4.16
CA ILE A 32 5.23 -3.21 -3.67
C ILE A 32 5.46 -4.27 -2.58
N LYS A 33 6.33 -5.25 -2.82
CA LYS A 33 6.63 -6.29 -1.82
C LYS A 33 7.31 -5.72 -0.58
N ALA A 34 8.25 -4.80 -0.76
CA ALA A 34 8.98 -4.17 0.32
C ALA A 34 8.04 -3.36 1.22
N ILE A 35 7.17 -2.51 0.65
CA ILE A 35 6.26 -1.70 1.46
C ILE A 35 5.19 -2.57 2.14
N ALA A 36 4.73 -3.63 1.48
CA ALA A 36 3.78 -4.57 2.08
C ALA A 36 4.42 -5.32 3.27
N ALA A 37 5.64 -5.82 3.11
CA ALA A 37 6.38 -6.49 4.19
C ALA A 37 6.69 -5.54 5.36
N LEU A 38 7.08 -4.29 5.07
CA LEU A 38 7.33 -3.26 6.09
C LEU A 38 6.07 -2.99 6.92
N ARG A 39 4.93 -2.78 6.25
CA ARG A 39 3.63 -2.55 6.90
C ARG A 39 3.20 -3.72 7.78
N VAL A 40 3.37 -4.95 7.30
CA VAL A 40 3.08 -6.16 8.09
C VAL A 40 4.00 -6.24 9.31
N GLY A 41 5.31 -6.05 9.13
CA GLY A 41 6.29 -6.15 10.21
C GLY A 41 6.09 -5.08 11.28
N LEU A 42 5.97 -3.81 10.88
CA LEU A 42 5.67 -2.70 11.78
C LEU A 42 4.31 -2.88 12.45
N GLY A 43 3.31 -3.32 11.66
CA GLY A 43 1.97 -3.57 12.14
C GLY A 43 1.92 -4.62 13.25
N ILE A 44 2.55 -5.78 13.04
CA ILE A 44 2.67 -6.85 14.05
C ILE A 44 3.43 -6.33 15.27
N THR A 45 4.54 -5.62 15.06
CA THR A 45 5.36 -5.10 16.16
C THR A 45 4.55 -4.18 17.06
N CYS A 46 3.88 -3.18 16.48
CA CYS A 46 3.06 -2.23 17.23
C CYS A 46 1.79 -2.85 17.82
N LEU A 47 1.24 -3.91 17.21
CA LEU A 47 0.06 -4.61 17.71
C LEU A 47 0.38 -5.52 18.91
N VAL A 48 1.49 -6.26 18.85
CA VAL A 48 1.86 -7.26 19.86
C VAL A 48 2.73 -6.64 20.97
N SER A 49 3.70 -5.80 20.59
CA SER A 49 4.66 -5.18 21.51
C SER A 49 4.80 -3.68 21.22
N PRO A 50 3.76 -2.87 21.52
CA PRO A 50 3.74 -1.44 21.19
C PRO A 50 4.89 -0.66 21.81
N HIS A 51 5.26 -0.95 23.06
CA HIS A 51 6.38 -0.27 23.73
C HIS A 51 7.70 -0.52 23.03
N PHE A 52 7.96 -1.76 22.60
CA PHE A 52 9.14 -2.06 21.82
C PHE A 52 9.11 -1.32 20.48
N GLY A 53 7.99 -1.40 19.75
CA GLY A 53 7.81 -0.70 18.47
C GLY A 53 8.02 0.81 18.56
N CYS A 54 7.45 1.44 19.59
CA CYS A 54 7.58 2.88 19.84
C CYS A 54 9.01 3.26 20.30
N SER A 55 9.66 2.42 21.11
CA SER A 55 11.02 2.67 21.62
C SER A 55 12.09 2.71 20.51
N LEU A 56 11.87 1.99 19.39
CA LEU A 56 12.76 2.04 18.21
C LEU A 56 12.87 3.45 17.61
N PHE A 57 11.92 4.32 17.93
CA PHE A 57 11.81 5.68 17.42
C PHE A 57 11.81 6.72 18.55
N GLU A 58 12.33 6.34 19.72
CA GLU A 58 12.42 7.21 20.91
C GLU A 58 11.06 7.78 21.35
N MET A 59 9.98 7.04 21.09
CA MET A 59 8.63 7.40 21.53
C MET A 59 8.32 6.68 22.82
N ASP A 60 8.28 7.42 23.92
CA ASP A 60 7.80 6.91 25.21
C ASP A 60 6.28 7.09 25.30
N VAL A 61 5.56 5.97 25.17
CA VAL A 61 4.09 5.95 25.26
C VAL A 61 3.71 5.43 26.64
N PRO A 62 3.03 6.22 27.49
CA PRO A 62 2.57 5.73 28.78
C PRO A 62 1.66 4.52 28.60
N ALA A 63 1.78 3.51 29.49
CA ALA A 63 1.02 2.26 29.41
C ALA A 63 -0.51 2.44 29.38
N ALA A 64 -1.03 3.57 29.84
CA ALA A 64 -2.46 3.92 29.77
C ALA A 64 -2.94 4.20 28.33
N TYR A 65 -2.02 4.55 27.41
CA TYR A 65 -2.32 4.92 26.02
C TYR A 65 -1.93 3.84 25.01
N ASP A 66 -1.66 2.63 25.52
CA ASP A 66 -1.27 1.42 24.80
C ASP A 66 -2.17 1.01 23.64
N ALA A 67 -3.45 1.43 23.67
CA ALA A 67 -4.40 1.17 22.60
C ALA A 67 -4.03 1.93 21.30
N LEU A 68 -3.46 3.13 21.41
CA LEU A 68 -3.12 3.98 20.24
C LEU A 68 -2.08 3.33 19.31
N PRO A 69 -0.89 2.91 19.79
CA PRO A 69 0.08 2.24 18.94
C PRO A 69 -0.44 0.89 18.41
N ARG A 70 -1.31 0.20 19.16
CA ARG A 70 -1.96 -1.02 18.67
C ARG A 70 -2.94 -0.76 17.54
N MET A 71 -3.71 0.32 17.60
CA MET A 71 -4.60 0.72 16.49
C MET A 71 -3.80 1.12 15.24
N PHE A 72 -2.72 1.90 15.42
CA PHE A 72 -1.78 2.21 14.35
C PHE A 72 -1.22 0.93 13.72
N GLY A 73 -0.74 -0.01 14.55
CA GLY A 73 -0.20 -1.29 14.09
C GLY A 73 -1.23 -2.17 13.40
N GLY A 74 -2.44 -2.26 13.93
CA GLY A 74 -3.52 -3.04 13.33
C GLY A 74 -3.91 -2.52 11.94
N ARG A 75 -4.02 -1.21 11.77
CA ARG A 75 -4.27 -0.58 10.46
C ARG A 75 -3.15 -0.89 9.47
N ASP A 76 -1.89 -0.73 9.88
CA ASP A 76 -0.74 -1.00 9.02
C ASP A 76 -0.66 -2.47 8.62
N LEU A 77 -0.92 -3.38 9.56
CA LEU A 77 -1.01 -4.81 9.28
C LEU A 77 -2.08 -5.11 8.22
N VAL A 78 -3.28 -4.58 8.37
CA VAL A 78 -4.38 -4.78 7.41
C VAL A 78 -4.01 -4.25 6.04
N LEU A 79 -3.46 -3.04 5.94
CA LEU A 79 -3.03 -2.46 4.67
C LEU A 79 -1.90 -3.26 4.02
N GLY A 80 -0.96 -3.76 4.80
CA GLY A 80 0.12 -4.61 4.34
C GLY A 80 -0.37 -5.97 3.81
N VAL A 81 -1.26 -6.63 4.55
CA VAL A 81 -1.86 -7.91 4.12
C VAL A 81 -2.69 -7.72 2.85
N LEU A 82 -3.55 -6.69 2.79
CA LEU A 82 -4.32 -6.38 1.59
C LEU A 82 -3.42 -6.19 0.37
N LEU A 83 -2.31 -5.48 0.53
CA LEU A 83 -1.36 -5.26 -0.56
C LEU A 83 -0.63 -6.55 -0.98
N LEU A 84 -0.26 -7.42 -0.03
CA LEU A 84 0.35 -8.73 -0.33
C LEU A 84 -0.59 -9.65 -1.11
N THR A 85 -1.89 -9.61 -0.79
CA THR A 85 -2.90 -10.50 -1.38
C THR A 85 -3.60 -9.90 -2.60
N ALA A 86 -3.29 -8.67 -2.98
CA ALA A 86 -4.00 -7.98 -4.06
C ALA A 86 -3.66 -8.50 -5.48
N GLY A 87 -2.51 -9.16 -5.66
CA GLY A 87 -2.13 -9.74 -6.95
C GLY A 87 -2.85 -11.06 -7.21
N ASP A 88 -3.48 -11.20 -8.38
CA ASP A 88 -4.16 -12.43 -8.79
C ASP A 88 -3.91 -12.71 -10.28
N ASN A 89 -3.15 -13.77 -10.55
CA ASN A 89 -2.82 -14.20 -11.91
C ASN A 89 -4.01 -14.85 -12.65
N HIS A 90 -5.12 -15.13 -11.95
CA HIS A 90 -6.35 -15.62 -12.55
C HIS A 90 -7.24 -14.50 -13.10
N LEU A 91 -6.97 -13.23 -12.75
CA LEU A 91 -7.70 -12.08 -13.26
C LEU A 91 -7.11 -11.56 -14.59
N PRO A 92 -7.94 -11.02 -15.50
CA PRO A 92 -7.47 -10.50 -16.79
C PRO A 92 -6.41 -9.37 -16.67
N ASP A 93 -6.40 -8.64 -15.57
CA ASP A 93 -5.45 -7.55 -15.29
C ASP A 93 -4.31 -7.96 -14.34
N GLY A 94 -4.24 -9.24 -13.94
CA GLY A 94 -3.25 -9.73 -12.97
C GLY A 94 -3.46 -9.19 -11.55
N GLY A 95 -4.65 -8.66 -11.21
CA GLY A 95 -4.94 -8.02 -9.92
C GLY A 95 -4.37 -6.60 -9.80
N ARG A 96 -3.92 -5.97 -10.90
CA ARG A 96 -3.37 -4.60 -10.89
C ARG A 96 -4.33 -3.58 -10.31
N HIS A 97 -5.62 -3.72 -10.59
CA HIS A 97 -6.63 -2.82 -10.04
C HIS A 97 -6.63 -2.85 -8.50
N GLU A 98 -6.60 -4.04 -7.90
CA GLU A 98 -6.58 -4.20 -6.45
C GLU A 98 -5.23 -3.78 -5.85
N ILE A 99 -4.11 -4.08 -6.51
CA ILE A 99 -2.79 -3.60 -6.06
C ILE A 99 -2.79 -2.06 -6.03
N LYS A 100 -3.32 -1.42 -7.07
CA LYS A 100 -3.42 0.04 -7.16
C LYS A 100 -4.31 0.60 -6.04
N ARG A 101 -5.45 -0.03 -5.75
CA ARG A 101 -6.34 0.38 -4.65
C ARG A 101 -5.65 0.26 -3.29
N ALA A 102 -4.98 -0.87 -3.03
CA ALA A 102 -4.24 -1.10 -1.79
C ALA A 102 -3.09 -0.11 -1.61
N LEU A 103 -2.32 0.19 -2.67
CA LEU A 103 -1.27 1.21 -2.65
C LEU A 103 -1.83 2.61 -2.35
N TRP A 104 -2.93 3.01 -3.00
CA TRP A 104 -3.55 4.30 -2.73
C TRP A 104 -4.10 4.41 -1.30
N ALA A 105 -4.70 3.34 -0.78
CA ALA A 105 -5.14 3.30 0.61
C ALA A 105 -3.96 3.45 1.59
N GLY A 106 -2.84 2.78 1.30
CA GLY A 106 -1.59 2.93 2.05
C GLY A 106 -1.06 4.37 2.03
N ILE A 107 -0.89 4.94 0.84
CA ILE A 107 -0.40 6.32 0.66
C ILE A 107 -1.31 7.32 1.39
N ALA A 108 -2.63 7.15 1.30
CA ALA A 108 -3.58 8.03 1.98
C ALA A 108 -3.41 7.95 3.51
N ALA A 109 -3.23 6.75 4.07
CA ALA A 109 -2.95 6.59 5.50
C ALA A 109 -1.64 7.27 5.90
N ASP A 110 -0.57 7.11 5.10
CA ASP A 110 0.73 7.73 5.36
C ASP A 110 0.65 9.26 5.32
N VAL A 111 -0.12 9.83 4.38
CA VAL A 111 -0.34 11.28 4.32
C VAL A 111 -1.03 11.79 5.59
N VAL A 112 -2.01 11.04 6.12
CA VAL A 112 -2.68 11.37 7.38
C VAL A 112 -1.70 11.31 8.55
N ASP A 113 -0.85 10.29 8.61
CA ASP A 113 0.15 10.13 9.67
C ASP A 113 1.20 11.26 9.63
N MET A 114 1.72 11.57 8.44
CA MET A 114 2.64 12.69 8.22
C MET A 114 2.03 14.01 8.66
N SER A 115 0.77 14.27 8.26
CA SER A 115 0.05 15.51 8.63
C SER A 115 -0.17 15.59 10.13
N SER A 116 -0.49 14.46 10.77
CA SER A 116 -0.69 14.39 12.22
C SER A 116 0.61 14.68 12.98
N GLY A 117 1.74 14.13 12.51
CA GLY A 117 3.06 14.43 13.07
C GLY A 117 3.43 15.92 12.93
N LEU A 118 3.18 16.52 11.77
CA LEU A 118 3.42 17.94 11.53
C LEU A 118 2.54 18.84 12.41
N ILE A 119 1.25 18.53 12.55
CA ILE A 119 0.33 19.27 13.43
C ILE A 119 0.76 19.12 14.89
N GLY A 120 1.13 17.91 15.32
CA GLY A 120 1.61 17.64 16.67
C GLY A 120 2.86 18.46 17.00
N LEU A 121 3.79 18.56 16.06
CA LEU A 121 5.00 19.38 16.19
C LEU A 121 4.65 20.88 16.24
N ALA A 122 3.80 21.35 15.32
CA ALA A 122 3.42 22.76 15.21
C ALA A 122 2.63 23.27 16.44
N THR A 123 1.89 22.38 17.10
CA THR A 123 1.09 22.69 18.31
C THR A 123 1.83 22.45 19.62
N GLY A 124 3.06 21.91 19.56
CA GLY A 124 3.83 21.56 20.75
C GLY A 124 3.28 20.37 21.55
N THR A 125 2.42 19.55 20.94
CA THR A 125 1.79 18.38 21.58
C THR A 125 2.56 17.08 21.33
N SER A 126 3.52 17.09 20.39
CA SER A 126 4.40 15.97 20.09
C SER A 126 5.88 16.35 20.28
N SER A 127 6.69 15.38 20.69
CA SER A 127 8.14 15.52 20.67
C SER A 127 8.67 15.59 19.24
N SER A 128 9.87 16.17 19.06
CA SER A 128 10.55 16.20 17.76
C SER A 128 10.88 14.79 17.25
N ALA A 129 11.19 13.84 18.13
CA ALA A 129 11.49 12.47 17.76
C ALA A 129 10.24 11.74 17.20
N SER A 130 9.11 11.84 17.91
CA SER A 130 7.83 11.26 17.45
C SER A 130 7.35 11.90 16.15
N ALA A 131 7.49 13.21 16.00
CA ALA A 131 7.16 13.91 14.77
C ALA A 131 8.10 13.51 13.62
N ALA A 132 9.40 13.38 13.87
CA ALA A 132 10.36 12.92 12.88
C ALA A 132 10.04 11.50 12.38
N PHE A 133 9.65 10.59 13.28
CA PHE A 133 9.21 9.25 12.88
C PHE A 133 8.01 9.28 11.94
N LEU A 134 6.93 9.98 12.35
CA LEU A 134 5.71 10.04 11.54
C LEU A 134 5.96 10.71 10.19
N VAL A 135 6.76 11.78 10.15
CA VAL A 135 7.02 12.52 8.91
C VAL A 135 8.00 11.77 8.00
N PHE A 136 9.12 11.28 8.54
CA PHE A 136 10.14 10.59 7.76
C PHE A 136 9.66 9.19 7.32
N GLY A 137 9.06 8.44 8.24
CA GLY A 137 8.49 7.12 7.95
C GLY A 137 7.40 7.20 6.89
N ALA A 138 6.44 8.12 7.06
CA ALA A 138 5.37 8.29 6.09
C ALA A 138 5.88 8.80 4.74
N SER A 139 6.79 9.79 4.71
CA SER A 139 7.34 10.28 3.44
C SER A 139 8.06 9.18 2.67
N ALA A 140 8.86 8.35 3.34
CA ALA A 140 9.50 7.19 2.72
C ALA A 140 8.46 6.20 2.18
N ALA A 141 7.43 5.87 2.95
CA ALA A 141 6.34 4.97 2.55
C ALA A 141 5.56 5.51 1.33
N ILE A 142 5.25 6.81 1.30
CA ILE A 142 4.59 7.50 0.18
C ILE A 142 5.46 7.40 -1.08
N ILE A 143 6.76 7.67 -0.97
CA ILE A 143 7.69 7.61 -2.12
C ILE A 143 7.76 6.18 -2.67
N ILE A 144 7.92 5.18 -1.80
CA ILE A 144 7.98 3.77 -2.22
C ILE A 144 6.64 3.34 -2.86
N GLY A 145 5.51 3.73 -2.25
CA GLY A 145 4.18 3.49 -2.80
C GLY A 145 3.98 4.12 -4.18
N ALA A 146 4.44 5.36 -4.36
CA ALA A 146 4.39 6.07 -5.65
C ALA A 146 5.28 5.40 -6.71
N VAL A 147 6.46 4.88 -6.33
CA VAL A 147 7.31 4.07 -7.22
C VAL A 147 6.60 2.76 -7.61
N GLY A 148 5.90 2.12 -6.67
CA GLY A 148 5.04 0.97 -6.93
C GLY A 148 3.96 1.29 -7.97
N LEU A 149 3.24 2.41 -7.77
CA LEU A 149 2.18 2.88 -8.69
C LEU A 149 2.68 3.16 -10.10
N ARG A 150 3.91 3.67 -10.28
CA ARG A 150 4.46 4.00 -11.60
C ARG A 150 4.72 2.79 -12.51
N GLY A 151 4.84 1.59 -11.94
CA GLY A 151 5.10 0.37 -12.72
C GLY A 151 3.88 -0.54 -12.90
N LEU A 152 2.71 -0.10 -12.42
CA LEU A 152 1.42 -0.74 -12.67
C LEU A 152 0.75 -0.16 -13.92
#